data_AF-A0A9X0QFI8-F1
#
_entry.id   AF-A0A9X0QFI8-F1
#
_cell.length_a   1.000
_cell.length_b   1.000
_cell.length_c   1.000
_cell.angle_alpha   90.00
_cell.angle_beta   90.00
_cell.angle_gamma   90.00
#
_symmetry.space_group_name_H-M   'P 1'
#
loop_
_entity.id
_entity.type
_entity.pdbx_description
1 polymer ?
#
loop_
_entity_poly.entity_id
_entity_poly.type
_entity_poly.pdbx_seq_one_letter_code
_entity_poly.pdbx_strand_id
1 'polypeptide(L)'
;MKYLIVLLAMLTGISLSQSPTGDASTKATCSAANTGTITTLTINCSAMSKERAEDMVRLMNRILSKQIDPKEVYKQLDQIQSSLVSIGDTLNPLAKASPSQMALINDSQRLALSCSNFVQNWNIDFTKSQQAALSALQPLQRGQPSAPIDWNEIIIQVDRKKADEYNKTIATKIQRAASQVLAELPQKEATQYRSVRLLQISAVKRMADYSEIVGGLTYIYDQYNDPDIVAKPNPVLLASLKSLRQECLKFQQDWQSEYNKTAGVGTQTQASVYSSPITLKNTFDTERSIEFEKAVEPELIVWRTKVLSRDPSLNSHIDYKNVSSALDAGRICMDVMNTGNGYRAKVIDDLHKGPNR
;
A
#
# COMPACT_ATOMS: atom_id res chain seq x y z
N MET A 1 -36.41 12.61 4.56
CA MET A 1 -37.58 12.16 5.35
C MET A 1 -38.92 12.17 4.59
N LYS A 2 -39.08 12.86 3.45
CA LYS A 2 -40.36 12.88 2.71
C LYS A 2 -40.68 11.60 1.92
N TYR A 3 -39.66 10.84 1.50
CA TYR A 3 -39.84 9.61 0.71
C TYR A 3 -40.11 8.33 1.53
N LEU A 4 -39.86 8.36 2.85
CA LEU A 4 -40.09 7.21 3.73
C LEU A 4 -41.59 7.02 4.05
N ILE A 5 -42.37 8.09 4.02
CA ILE A 5 -43.82 8.07 4.27
C ILE A 5 -44.58 7.51 3.05
N VAL A 6 -44.10 7.76 1.83
CA VAL A 6 -44.74 7.27 0.60
C VAL A 6 -44.52 5.76 0.41
N LEU A 7 -43.35 5.23 0.81
CA LEU A 7 -43.07 3.79 0.72
C LEU A 7 -43.88 2.97 1.74
N LEU A 8 -44.13 3.52 2.94
CA LEU A 8 -44.91 2.85 3.98
C LEU A 8 -46.41 2.79 3.64
N ALA A 9 -46.93 3.76 2.88
CA ALA A 9 -48.33 3.80 2.46
C ALA A 9 -48.68 2.79 1.34
N MET A 10 -47.71 2.33 0.54
CA MET A 10 -47.96 1.33 -0.51
C MET A 10 -47.98 -0.13 -0.01
N LEU A 11 -47.39 -0.42 1.17
CA LEU A 11 -47.31 -1.77 1.71
C LEU A 11 -48.54 -2.22 2.52
N THR A 12 -49.41 -1.30 2.94
CA THR A 12 -50.60 -1.63 3.76
C THR A 12 -51.87 -1.90 2.95
N GLY A 13 -51.81 -1.89 1.61
CA GLY A 13 -52.97 -2.02 0.74
C GLY A 13 -53.40 -3.44 0.34
N ILE A 14 -52.62 -4.49 0.66
CA ILE A 14 -52.84 -5.84 0.10
C ILE A 14 -53.59 -6.79 1.06
N SER A 15 -53.85 -6.40 2.31
CA SER A 15 -54.38 -7.31 3.34
C SER A 15 -55.90 -7.28 3.56
N LEU A 16 -56.71 -6.65 2.70
CA LEU A 16 -58.16 -6.51 2.89
C LEU A 16 -59.04 -7.19 1.82
N SER A 17 -58.49 -8.13 1.04
CA SER A 17 -59.24 -8.84 -0.01
C SER A 17 -59.34 -10.35 0.20
N GLN A 18 -59.35 -10.84 1.45
CA GLN A 18 -59.77 -12.22 1.71
C GLN A 18 -61.28 -12.23 2.01
N SER A 19 -62.06 -12.50 0.97
CA SER A 19 -63.46 -12.88 1.14
C SER A 19 -63.56 -14.15 2.00
N PRO A 20 -64.59 -14.29 2.85
CA PRO A 20 -64.83 -15.53 3.60
C PRO A 20 -64.95 -16.69 2.61
N THR A 21 -64.23 -17.78 2.86
CA THR A 21 -64.42 -19.04 2.13
C THR A 21 -65.86 -19.50 2.30
N GLY A 22 -66.68 -19.25 1.28
CA GLY A 22 -68.00 -19.88 1.15
C GLY A 22 -67.83 -21.39 0.96
N ASP A 23 -68.87 -22.15 1.30
CA ASP A 23 -68.90 -23.60 1.11
C ASP A 23 -68.61 -23.95 -0.35
N ALA A 24 -67.44 -24.54 -0.58
CA ALA A 24 -67.01 -25.00 -1.90
C ALA A 24 -67.74 -26.30 -2.26
N SER A 25 -69.00 -26.19 -2.68
CA SER A 25 -69.72 -27.26 -3.35
C SER A 25 -69.19 -27.40 -4.78
N THR A 26 -68.10 -28.14 -4.98
CA THR A 26 -67.65 -28.51 -6.33
C THR A 26 -68.49 -29.66 -6.88
N LYS A 27 -69.37 -29.36 -7.85
CA LYS A 27 -70.08 -30.37 -8.67
C LYS A 27 -69.16 -30.98 -9.73
N ALA A 28 -67.92 -31.31 -9.37
CA ALA A 28 -66.99 -32.01 -10.24
C ALA A 28 -67.06 -33.52 -9.95
N THR A 29 -66.70 -34.34 -10.94
CA THR A 29 -66.67 -35.81 -10.88
C THR A 29 -65.82 -36.36 -9.73
N CYS A 30 -64.97 -35.53 -9.13
CA CYS A 30 -64.30 -35.76 -7.86
C CYS A 30 -64.63 -34.61 -6.90
N SER A 31 -65.22 -34.91 -5.74
CA SER A 31 -65.41 -33.93 -4.67
C SER A 31 -64.58 -34.31 -3.45
N ALA A 32 -63.84 -33.34 -2.91
CA ALA A 32 -63.12 -33.50 -1.66
C ALA A 32 -64.06 -33.18 -0.49
N ALA A 33 -64.36 -34.19 0.33
CA ALA A 33 -65.11 -34.03 1.55
C ALA A 33 -64.14 -34.06 2.74
N ASN A 34 -64.10 -32.96 3.50
CA ASN A 34 -63.39 -32.92 4.77
C ASN A 34 -64.34 -33.39 5.87
N THR A 35 -64.25 -34.66 6.26
CA THR A 35 -65.14 -35.26 7.25
C THR A 35 -64.39 -35.50 8.55
N GLY A 36 -64.60 -34.62 9.54
CA GLY A 36 -64.30 -34.87 10.95
C GLY A 36 -63.00 -34.28 11.52
N THR A 37 -62.92 -34.29 12.85
CA THR A 37 -61.93 -33.62 13.73
C THR A 37 -60.48 -34.14 13.62
N ILE A 38 -60.24 -35.16 12.79
CA ILE A 38 -58.92 -35.65 12.41
C ILE A 38 -58.86 -35.49 10.89
N THR A 39 -57.84 -34.82 10.37
CA THR A 39 -57.69 -34.36 8.98
C THR A 39 -57.58 -35.49 7.95
N THR A 40 -58.62 -36.30 7.80
CA THR A 40 -58.81 -37.24 6.68
C THR A 40 -59.55 -36.54 5.55
N LEU A 41 -58.82 -36.23 4.48
CA LEU A 41 -59.38 -35.72 3.24
C LEU A 41 -59.92 -36.91 2.42
N THR A 42 -61.24 -37.07 2.36
CA THR A 42 -61.87 -38.12 1.55
C THR A 42 -62.19 -37.55 0.17
N ILE A 43 -61.46 -37.96 -0.87
CA ILE A 43 -61.73 -37.54 -2.26
C ILE A 43 -62.58 -38.62 -2.94
N ASN A 44 -63.86 -38.33 -3.14
CA ASN A 44 -64.79 -39.25 -3.81
C ASN A 44 -64.88 -38.92 -5.30
N CYS A 45 -64.31 -39.80 -6.13
CA CYS A 45 -64.30 -39.68 -7.59
C CYS A 45 -65.24 -40.71 -8.24
N SER A 46 -66.37 -40.27 -8.81
CA SER A 46 -67.38 -41.17 -9.39
C SER A 46 -67.00 -41.80 -10.73
N ALA A 47 -65.97 -41.29 -11.41
CA ALA A 47 -65.48 -41.82 -12.70
C ALA A 47 -64.07 -42.43 -12.64
N MET A 48 -63.51 -42.64 -11.45
CA MET A 48 -62.17 -43.21 -11.30
C MET A 48 -62.26 -44.69 -10.90
N SER A 49 -61.60 -45.58 -11.67
CA SER A 49 -61.52 -46.99 -11.29
C SER A 49 -60.68 -47.15 -10.02
N LYS A 50 -60.96 -48.21 -9.26
CA LYS A 50 -60.28 -48.51 -8.01
C LYS A 50 -58.76 -48.62 -8.19
N GLU A 51 -58.29 -49.26 -9.26
CA GLU A 51 -56.85 -49.38 -9.52
C GLU A 51 -56.18 -48.03 -9.72
N ARG A 52 -56.83 -47.10 -10.43
CA ARG A 52 -56.29 -45.76 -10.69
C ARG A 52 -56.25 -44.90 -9.42
N ALA A 53 -57.21 -45.10 -8.51
CA ALA A 53 -57.21 -44.47 -7.20
C ALA A 53 -56.03 -44.95 -6.34
N GLU A 54 -55.79 -46.26 -6.32
CA GLU A 54 -54.68 -46.87 -5.59
C GLU A 54 -53.32 -46.44 -6.12
N ASP A 55 -53.17 -46.32 -7.45
CA ASP A 55 -51.94 -45.80 -8.06
C ASP A 55 -51.70 -44.33 -7.73
N MET A 56 -52.75 -43.51 -7.66
CA MET A 56 -52.63 -42.10 -7.28
C MET A 56 -52.24 -41.94 -5.81
N VAL A 57 -52.82 -42.75 -4.91
CA VAL A 57 -52.42 -42.80 -3.49
C VAL A 57 -50.99 -43.29 -3.34
N ARG A 58 -50.59 -44.31 -4.12
CA ARG A 58 -49.21 -44.84 -4.11
C ARG A 58 -48.21 -43.80 -4.62
N LEU A 59 -48.59 -43.00 -5.63
CA LEU A 59 -47.78 -41.88 -6.12
C LEU A 59 -47.69 -40.76 -5.09
N MET A 60 -48.79 -40.37 -4.45
CA MET A 60 -48.80 -39.37 -3.38
C MET A 60 -47.96 -39.81 -2.19
N ASN A 61 -48.09 -41.06 -1.75
CA ASN A 61 -47.28 -41.62 -0.68
C ASN A 61 -45.81 -41.74 -1.08
N ARG A 62 -45.50 -42.04 -2.35
CA ARG A 62 -44.11 -42.04 -2.85
C ARG A 62 -43.54 -40.61 -2.88
N ILE A 63 -44.33 -39.63 -3.29
CA ILE A 63 -43.97 -38.21 -3.27
C ILE A 63 -43.72 -37.77 -1.83
N LEU A 64 -44.66 -38.02 -0.90
CA LEU A 64 -44.52 -37.69 0.52
C LEU A 64 -43.36 -38.45 1.19
N SER A 65 -43.10 -39.71 0.83
CA SER A 65 -41.97 -40.50 1.34
C SER A 65 -40.61 -40.04 0.80
N LYS A 66 -40.61 -39.31 -0.33
CA LYS A 66 -39.42 -38.72 -0.95
C LYS A 66 -39.35 -37.20 -0.76
N GLN A 67 -40.33 -36.60 -0.08
CA GLN A 67 -40.29 -35.20 0.26
C GLN A 67 -39.26 -35.04 1.36
N ILE A 68 -38.18 -34.34 1.02
CA ILE A 68 -37.13 -33.91 1.92
C ILE A 68 -37.81 -33.26 3.13
N ASP A 69 -37.46 -33.71 4.34
CA ASP A 69 -37.97 -33.13 5.58
C ASP A 69 -37.81 -31.60 5.51
N PRO A 70 -38.90 -30.82 5.54
CA PRO A 70 -38.81 -29.37 5.47
C PRO A 70 -37.86 -28.80 6.52
N LYS A 71 -37.75 -29.43 7.70
CA LYS A 71 -36.80 -29.03 8.74
C LYS A 71 -35.35 -29.19 8.29
N GLU A 72 -35.04 -30.26 7.56
CA GLU A 72 -33.71 -30.46 7.02
C GLU A 72 -33.43 -29.45 5.89
N VAL A 73 -34.42 -29.13 5.03
CA VAL A 73 -34.27 -28.04 4.04
C VAL A 73 -33.96 -26.71 4.73
N TYR A 74 -34.73 -26.32 5.75
CA TYR A 74 -34.50 -25.07 6.48
C TYR A 74 -33.13 -25.04 7.15
N LYS A 75 -32.71 -26.16 7.77
CA LYS A 75 -31.38 -26.28 8.36
C LYS A 75 -30.26 -26.14 7.32
N GLN A 76 -30.40 -26.73 6.13
CA GLN A 76 -29.43 -26.58 5.04
C GLN A 76 -29.42 -25.15 4.50
N LEU A 77 -30.57 -24.48 4.41
CA LEU A 77 -30.66 -23.07 4.04
C LEU A 77 -29.99 -22.15 5.07
N ASP A 78 -30.17 -22.41 6.37
CA ASP A 78 -29.48 -21.68 7.45
C ASP A 78 -27.95 -21.87 7.36
N GLN A 79 -27.49 -23.08 7.05
CA GLN A 79 -26.07 -23.38 6.83
C GLN A 79 -25.51 -22.64 5.60
N ILE A 80 -26.25 -22.60 4.49
CA ILE A 80 -25.87 -21.84 3.30
C ILE A 80 -25.84 -20.34 3.63
N GLN A 81 -26.86 -19.82 4.31
CA GLN A 81 -26.90 -18.41 4.72
C GLN A 81 -25.72 -18.05 5.62
N SER A 82 -25.40 -18.88 6.61
CA SER A 82 -24.24 -18.71 7.48
C SER A 82 -22.92 -18.74 6.69
N SER A 83 -22.80 -19.65 5.73
CA SER A 83 -21.63 -19.75 4.84
C SER A 83 -21.49 -18.52 3.94
N LEU A 84 -22.60 -18.00 3.40
CA LEU A 84 -22.60 -16.79 2.57
C LEU A 84 -22.22 -15.55 3.38
N VAL A 85 -22.67 -15.44 4.64
CA VAL A 85 -22.24 -14.36 5.54
C VAL A 85 -20.75 -14.47 5.83
N SER A 86 -20.24 -15.67 6.12
CA SER A 86 -18.81 -15.91 6.37
C SER A 86 -17.93 -15.59 5.14
N ILE A 87 -18.38 -15.95 3.93
CA ILE A 87 -17.71 -15.58 2.68
C ILE A 87 -17.74 -14.06 2.48
N GLY A 88 -18.87 -13.40 2.75
CA GLY A 88 -18.99 -11.95 2.68
C GLY A 88 -18.00 -11.24 3.60
N ASP A 89 -17.88 -11.72 4.85
CA ASP A 89 -16.91 -11.21 5.83
C ASP A 89 -15.47 -11.44 5.38
N THR A 90 -15.17 -12.58 4.75
CA THR A 90 -13.84 -12.90 4.23
C THR A 90 -13.45 -12.03 3.03
N LEU A 91 -14.40 -11.78 2.11
CA LEU A 91 -14.18 -10.99 0.91
C LEU A 91 -14.12 -9.49 1.20
N ASN A 92 -14.83 -9.03 2.22
CA ASN A 92 -14.84 -7.63 2.64
C ASN A 92 -14.76 -7.52 4.18
N PRO A 93 -13.59 -7.78 4.77
CA PRO A 93 -13.43 -7.76 6.23
C PRO A 93 -13.65 -6.37 6.84
N LEU A 94 -13.67 -5.31 6.02
CA LEU A 94 -13.95 -3.95 6.45
C LEU A 94 -15.44 -3.57 6.34
N ALA A 95 -16.32 -4.46 5.87
CA ALA A 95 -17.76 -4.18 5.74
C ALA A 95 -18.41 -3.75 7.07
N LYS A 96 -17.88 -4.25 8.20
CA LYS A 96 -18.34 -3.96 9.56
C LYS A 96 -17.56 -2.84 10.25
N ALA A 97 -16.55 -2.26 9.59
CA ALA A 97 -15.77 -1.17 10.17
C ALA A 97 -16.67 0.07 10.36
N SER A 98 -16.50 0.76 11.48
CA SER A 98 -17.24 2.00 11.74
C SER A 98 -16.88 3.07 10.69
N PRO A 99 -17.78 4.04 10.41
CA PRO A 99 -17.47 5.15 9.52
C PRO A 99 -16.19 5.90 9.91
N SER A 100 -15.91 6.00 11.22
CA SER A 100 -14.70 6.65 11.73
C SER A 100 -13.41 5.87 11.44
N GLN A 101 -13.46 4.53 11.45
CA GLN A 101 -12.34 3.68 11.07
C GLN A 101 -12.10 3.76 9.56
N MET A 102 -13.17 3.67 8.76
CA MET A 102 -13.08 3.78 7.30
C MET A 102 -12.55 5.14 6.86
N ALA A 103 -12.95 6.24 7.52
CA ALA A 103 -12.40 7.57 7.24
C ALA A 103 -10.87 7.60 7.42
N LEU A 104 -10.34 7.07 8.53
CA LEU A 104 -8.89 7.05 8.78
C LEU A 104 -8.12 6.15 7.79
N ILE A 105 -8.69 5.02 7.41
CA ILE A 105 -8.11 4.12 6.40
C ILE A 105 -8.06 4.82 5.04
N ASN A 106 -9.17 5.43 4.60
CA ASN A 106 -9.23 6.15 3.33
C ASN A 106 -8.32 7.38 3.32
N ASP A 107 -8.28 8.12 4.44
CA ASP A 107 -7.37 9.25 4.61
C ASP A 107 -5.91 8.81 4.49
N SER A 108 -5.53 7.65 5.04
CA SER A 108 -4.15 7.15 4.92
C SER A 108 -3.74 6.92 3.47
N GLN A 109 -4.63 6.37 2.64
CA GLN A 109 -4.38 6.13 1.22
C GLN A 109 -4.30 7.44 0.43
N ARG A 110 -5.24 8.35 0.68
CA ARG A 110 -5.26 9.69 0.06
C ARG A 110 -3.99 10.47 0.40
N LEU A 111 -3.59 10.45 1.67
CA LEU A 111 -2.40 11.16 2.16
C LEU A 111 -1.10 10.53 1.66
N ALA A 112 -1.00 9.20 1.65
CA ALA A 112 0.15 8.51 1.06
C ALA A 112 0.31 8.86 -0.43
N LEU A 113 -0.79 8.91 -1.19
CA LEU A 113 -0.77 9.32 -2.59
C LEU A 113 -0.40 10.79 -2.76
N SER A 114 -1.01 11.69 -1.98
CA SER A 114 -0.71 13.13 -1.99
C SER A 114 0.77 13.39 -1.71
N CYS A 115 1.29 12.77 -0.65
CA CYS A 115 2.69 12.86 -0.26
C CYS A 115 3.61 12.30 -1.37
N SER A 116 3.29 11.13 -1.93
CA SER A 116 4.09 10.52 -3.01
C SER A 116 4.13 11.40 -4.26
N ASN A 117 2.99 11.98 -4.65
CA ASN A 117 2.92 12.92 -5.78
C ASN A 117 3.75 14.18 -5.53
N PHE A 118 3.73 14.71 -4.29
CA PHE A 118 4.55 15.85 -3.91
C PHE A 118 6.05 15.53 -4.05
N VAL A 119 6.50 14.39 -3.52
CA VAL A 119 7.90 13.95 -3.63
C VAL A 119 8.33 13.72 -5.09
N GLN A 120 7.46 13.14 -5.91
CA GLN A 120 7.73 12.98 -7.34
C GLN A 120 7.90 14.33 -8.04
N ASN A 121 6.99 15.28 -7.79
CA ASN A 121 7.08 16.63 -8.36
C ASN A 121 8.34 17.37 -7.88
N TRP A 122 8.69 17.26 -6.59
CA TRP A 122 9.94 17.78 -6.04
C TRP A 122 11.14 17.27 -6.84
N ASN A 123 11.25 15.95 -7.04
CA ASN A 123 12.36 15.34 -7.79
C ASN A 123 12.39 15.75 -9.27
N ILE A 124 11.23 15.84 -9.92
CA ILE A 124 11.11 16.30 -11.30
C ILE A 124 11.62 17.73 -11.42
N ASP A 125 11.17 18.62 -10.55
CA ASP A 125 11.51 20.04 -10.63
C ASP A 125 12.97 20.30 -10.21
N PHE A 126 13.52 19.49 -9.31
CA PHE A 126 14.95 19.49 -9.02
C PHE A 126 15.78 19.11 -10.26
N THR A 127 15.36 18.06 -10.97
CA THR A 127 16.02 17.63 -12.21
C THR A 127 15.94 18.72 -13.28
N LYS A 128 14.79 19.39 -13.43
CA LYS A 128 14.64 20.54 -14.33
C LYS A 128 15.54 21.70 -13.94
N SER A 129 15.67 22.01 -12.65
CA SER A 129 16.54 23.11 -12.18
C SER A 129 18.01 22.81 -12.48
N GLN A 130 18.46 21.57 -12.28
CA GLN A 130 19.80 21.13 -12.69
C GLN A 130 20.02 21.27 -14.20
N GLN A 131 19.05 20.84 -15.01
CA GLN A 131 19.15 20.93 -16.46
C GLN A 131 19.16 22.39 -16.94
N ALA A 132 18.39 23.27 -16.30
CA ALA A 132 18.38 24.71 -16.59
C ALA A 132 19.73 25.35 -16.22
N ALA A 133 20.26 25.02 -15.05
CA ALA A 133 21.58 25.47 -14.62
C ALA A 133 22.66 25.03 -15.61
N LEU A 134 22.70 23.74 -15.99
CA LEU A 134 23.64 23.22 -16.99
C LEU A 134 23.49 23.94 -18.35
N SER A 135 22.26 24.14 -18.82
CA SER A 135 21.98 24.86 -20.08
C SER A 135 22.47 26.31 -20.03
N ALA A 136 22.34 26.99 -18.89
CA ALA A 136 22.82 28.36 -18.69
C ALA A 136 24.36 28.47 -18.76
N LEU A 137 25.08 27.39 -18.48
CA LEU A 137 26.54 27.35 -18.58
C LEU A 137 27.04 27.14 -20.01
N GLN A 138 26.22 26.59 -20.91
CA GLN A 138 26.64 26.25 -22.28
C GLN A 138 27.10 27.44 -23.14
N PRO A 139 26.50 28.65 -23.06
CA PRO A 139 26.98 29.80 -23.82
C PRO A 139 28.31 30.34 -23.28
N LEU A 140 28.53 30.27 -21.96
CA LEU A 140 29.77 30.71 -21.32
C LEU A 140 30.95 29.82 -21.75
N GLN A 141 30.70 28.52 -21.98
CA GLN A 141 31.66 27.61 -22.59
C GLN A 141 31.96 27.92 -24.07
N ARG A 142 31.01 28.51 -24.80
CA ARG A 142 31.16 28.82 -26.24
C ARG A 142 31.82 30.17 -26.53
N GLY A 143 31.90 31.08 -25.55
CA GLY A 143 32.29 32.47 -25.76
C GLY A 143 33.69 32.88 -25.29
N GLN A 144 34.48 32.01 -24.64
CA GLN A 144 35.83 32.36 -24.20
C GLN A 144 36.91 31.72 -25.10
N PRO A 145 37.70 32.52 -25.84
CA PRO A 145 38.95 32.07 -26.41
C PRO A 145 39.98 32.01 -25.28
N SER A 146 40.02 30.89 -24.56
CA SER A 146 41.18 30.56 -23.74
C SER A 146 42.12 29.71 -24.57
N ALA A 147 43.43 29.95 -24.48
CA ALA A 147 44.40 28.89 -24.79
C ALA A 147 43.89 27.63 -24.08
N PRO A 148 43.82 26.47 -24.76
CA PRO A 148 43.06 25.33 -24.29
C PRO A 148 43.71 24.82 -23.00
N ILE A 149 43.20 25.28 -21.87
CA ILE A 149 43.22 24.46 -20.67
C ILE A 149 42.22 23.38 -21.01
N ASP A 150 42.72 22.19 -21.33
CA ASP A 150 41.88 21.02 -21.53
C ASP A 150 41.29 20.63 -20.17
N TRP A 151 40.24 21.37 -19.79
CA TRP A 151 39.48 21.12 -18.59
C TRP A 151 38.88 19.72 -18.63
N ASN A 152 38.63 19.14 -19.82
CA ASN A 152 38.24 17.74 -19.91
C ASN A 152 39.39 16.84 -19.48
N GLU A 153 40.62 17.09 -19.87
CA GLU A 153 41.77 16.28 -19.44
C GLU A 153 42.04 16.41 -17.94
N ILE A 154 41.93 17.60 -17.35
CA ILE A 154 42.06 17.81 -15.90
C ILE A 154 40.93 17.13 -15.12
N ILE A 155 39.67 17.27 -15.57
CA ILE A 155 38.50 16.62 -14.96
C ILE A 155 38.62 15.10 -15.10
N ILE A 156 39.00 14.60 -16.28
CA ILE A 156 39.23 13.16 -16.53
C ILE A 156 40.36 12.64 -15.64
N GLN A 157 41.42 13.42 -15.36
CA GLN A 157 42.49 13.00 -14.47
C GLN A 157 42.04 12.93 -13.00
N VAL A 158 41.31 13.93 -12.50
CA VAL A 158 40.73 13.90 -11.14
C VAL A 158 39.73 12.75 -11.01
N ASP A 159 38.85 12.60 -12.00
CA ASP A 159 37.84 11.54 -12.05
C ASP A 159 38.47 10.15 -12.14
N ARG A 160 39.51 9.96 -12.95
CA ARG A 160 40.21 8.67 -13.06
C ARG A 160 40.95 8.35 -11.76
N LYS A 161 41.70 9.31 -11.20
CA LYS A 161 42.41 9.13 -9.93
C LYS A 161 41.46 8.76 -8.79
N LYS A 162 40.31 9.44 -8.71
CA LYS A 162 39.31 9.19 -7.67
C LYS A 162 38.48 7.93 -7.94
N ALA A 163 38.16 7.62 -9.19
CA ALA A 163 37.56 6.34 -9.55
C ALA A 163 38.49 5.18 -9.18
N ASP A 164 39.80 5.31 -9.37
CA ASP A 164 40.80 4.31 -8.98
C ASP A 164 40.88 4.17 -7.45
N GLU A 165 40.91 5.30 -6.72
CA GLU A 165 40.85 5.32 -5.25
C GLU A 165 39.58 4.62 -4.72
N TYR A 166 38.43 4.94 -5.31
CA TYR A 166 37.14 4.34 -4.99
C TYR A 166 37.13 2.83 -5.27
N ASN A 167 37.57 2.42 -6.47
CA ASN A 167 37.63 1.02 -6.87
C ASN A 167 38.54 0.20 -5.94
N LYS A 168 39.67 0.80 -5.51
CA LYS A 168 40.62 0.16 -4.59
C LYS A 168 40.10 0.04 -3.15
N THR A 169 39.27 0.98 -2.69
CA THR A 169 38.89 1.08 -1.27
C THR A 169 37.41 0.76 -1.03
N ILE A 170 36.50 1.56 -1.57
CA ILE A 170 35.07 1.53 -1.29
C ILE A 170 34.37 0.40 -2.05
N ALA A 171 34.67 0.20 -3.33
CA ALA A 171 33.97 -0.78 -4.17
C ALA A 171 34.07 -2.21 -3.60
N THR A 172 35.25 -2.60 -3.13
CA THR A 172 35.49 -3.90 -2.50
C THR A 172 34.69 -4.06 -1.20
N LYS A 173 34.56 -2.99 -0.40
CA LYS A 173 33.75 -3.00 0.83
C LYS A 173 32.26 -3.14 0.53
N ILE A 174 31.74 -2.45 -0.49
CA ILE A 174 30.35 -2.59 -0.95
C ILE A 174 30.09 -4.01 -1.46
N GLN A 175 31.00 -4.58 -2.24
CA GLN A 175 30.86 -5.95 -2.74
C GLN A 175 30.82 -6.98 -1.61
N ARG A 176 31.67 -6.80 -0.61
CA ARG A 176 31.66 -7.65 0.59
C ARG A 176 30.35 -7.50 1.36
N ALA A 177 29.91 -6.27 1.62
CA ALA A 177 28.68 -5.99 2.36
C ALA A 177 27.44 -6.52 1.63
N ALA A 178 27.34 -6.32 0.31
CA ALA A 178 26.26 -6.87 -0.50
C ALA A 178 26.24 -8.40 -0.46
N SER A 179 27.42 -9.05 -0.55
CA SER A 179 27.52 -10.51 -0.44
C SER A 179 27.10 -11.03 0.93
N GLN A 180 27.44 -10.31 2.00
CA GLN A 180 27.03 -10.64 3.37
C GLN A 180 25.52 -10.50 3.55
N VAL A 181 24.92 -9.40 3.06
CA VAL A 181 23.46 -9.21 3.09
C VAL A 181 22.74 -10.31 2.31
N LEU A 182 23.21 -10.63 1.11
CA LEU A 182 22.61 -11.70 0.29
C LEU A 182 22.73 -13.09 0.92
N ALA A 183 23.77 -13.33 1.74
CA ALA A 183 23.95 -14.60 2.45
C ALA A 183 23.02 -14.75 3.66
N GLU A 184 22.59 -13.62 4.26
CA GLU A 184 21.68 -13.61 5.40
C GLU A 184 20.19 -13.55 4.98
N LEU A 185 19.90 -13.13 3.75
CA LEU A 185 18.54 -13.11 3.21
C LEU A 185 18.05 -14.52 2.82
N PRO A 186 16.79 -14.88 3.11
CA PRO A 186 16.19 -16.10 2.59
C PRO A 186 16.27 -16.18 1.05
N GLN A 187 16.49 -17.39 0.54
CA GLN A 187 16.86 -17.65 -0.85
C GLN A 187 15.89 -17.07 -1.89
N LYS A 188 14.60 -17.00 -1.55
CA LYS A 188 13.54 -16.44 -2.40
C LYS A 188 13.67 -14.93 -2.60
N GLU A 189 14.15 -14.22 -1.59
CA GLU A 189 14.31 -12.75 -1.60
C GLU A 189 15.68 -12.35 -2.14
N ALA A 190 16.72 -13.10 -1.79
CA ALA A 190 18.07 -12.93 -2.34
C ALA A 190 18.08 -12.91 -3.88
N THR A 191 17.17 -13.66 -4.53
CA THR A 191 17.08 -13.74 -6.00
C THR A 191 16.69 -12.40 -6.64
N GLN A 192 15.88 -11.58 -5.97
CA GLN A 192 15.48 -10.25 -6.47
C GLN A 192 16.64 -9.25 -6.44
N TYR A 193 17.60 -9.47 -5.53
CA TYR A 193 18.74 -8.58 -5.32
C TYR A 193 20.04 -9.07 -5.99
N ARG A 194 20.04 -10.28 -6.58
CA ARG A 194 21.17 -10.79 -7.39
C ARG A 194 21.48 -9.94 -8.64
N SER A 195 20.52 -9.13 -9.09
CA SER A 195 20.68 -8.19 -10.20
C SER A 195 21.50 -6.95 -9.82
N VAL A 196 21.78 -6.71 -8.53
CA VAL A 196 22.76 -5.72 -8.05
C VAL A 196 24.16 -6.23 -8.39
N ARG A 197 24.47 -6.39 -9.68
CA ARG A 197 25.83 -6.51 -10.17
C ARG A 197 26.47 -5.14 -10.03
N LEU A 198 27.45 -5.02 -9.14
CA LEU A 198 28.31 -3.84 -9.05
C LEU A 198 29.03 -3.70 -10.40
N LEU A 199 28.56 -2.77 -11.22
CA LEU A 199 29.19 -2.44 -12.49
C LEU A 199 30.59 -1.89 -12.19
N GLN A 200 31.63 -2.43 -12.84
CA GLN A 200 32.96 -1.80 -12.83
C GLN A 200 32.84 -0.35 -13.29
N ILE A 201 33.39 0.57 -12.49
CA ILE A 201 33.10 1.99 -12.61
C ILE A 201 34.19 2.64 -13.46
N SER A 202 33.78 3.21 -14.58
CA SER A 202 34.62 4.10 -15.40
C SER A 202 34.30 5.59 -15.24
N ALA A 203 33.28 5.97 -14.45
CA ALA A 203 32.83 7.36 -14.33
C ALA A 203 32.23 7.71 -12.96
N VAL A 204 32.54 8.90 -12.45
CA VAL A 204 32.17 9.40 -11.10
C VAL A 204 30.68 9.63 -10.90
N LYS A 205 29.91 9.90 -11.98
CA LYS A 205 28.45 10.03 -11.91
C LYS A 205 27.75 8.83 -11.26
N ARG A 206 28.39 7.66 -11.24
CA ARG A 206 27.87 6.44 -10.59
C ARG A 206 28.18 6.33 -9.10
N MET A 207 28.99 7.20 -8.50
CA MET A 207 29.32 7.14 -7.07
C MET A 207 28.15 7.57 -6.17
N ALA A 208 27.35 8.55 -6.61
CA ALA A 208 26.11 8.92 -5.93
C ALA A 208 25.15 7.72 -5.85
N ASP A 209 25.02 6.99 -6.96
CA ASP A 209 24.23 5.75 -7.07
C ASP A 209 24.67 4.68 -6.06
N TYR A 210 25.95 4.66 -5.65
CA TYR A 210 26.43 3.69 -4.65
C TYR A 210 26.10 4.07 -3.21
N SER A 211 26.09 5.36 -2.86
CA SER A 211 25.56 5.78 -1.56
C SER A 211 24.08 5.42 -1.45
N GLU A 212 23.35 5.49 -2.57
CA GLU A 212 21.96 5.06 -2.68
C GLU A 212 21.82 3.54 -2.62
N ILE A 213 22.68 2.76 -3.28
CA ILE A 213 22.69 1.29 -3.18
C ILE A 213 22.98 0.84 -1.74
N VAL A 214 24.00 1.41 -1.09
CA VAL A 214 24.30 1.09 0.32
C VAL A 214 23.18 1.57 1.23
N GLY A 215 22.57 2.73 0.93
CA GLY A 215 21.37 3.22 1.59
C GLY A 215 20.18 2.26 1.45
N GLY A 216 19.94 1.74 0.25
CA GLY A 216 18.91 0.75 -0.05
C GLY A 216 19.17 -0.59 0.64
N LEU A 217 20.41 -1.08 0.63
CA LEU A 217 20.81 -2.29 1.37
C LEU A 217 20.63 -2.11 2.88
N THR A 218 21.03 -0.95 3.43
CA THR A 218 20.82 -0.61 4.84
C THR A 218 19.32 -0.58 5.16
N TYR A 219 18.53 0.04 4.29
CA TYR A 219 17.08 0.15 4.45
C TYR A 219 16.37 -1.20 4.38
N ILE A 220 16.66 -2.03 3.38
CA ILE A 220 16.13 -3.39 3.27
C ILE A 220 16.44 -4.16 4.55
N TYR A 221 17.70 -4.11 4.99
CA TYR A 221 18.14 -4.81 6.19
C TYR A 221 17.48 -4.29 7.48
N ASP A 222 17.15 -3.00 7.55
CA ASP A 222 16.44 -2.37 8.69
C ASP A 222 14.92 -2.67 8.67
N GLN A 223 14.31 -2.82 7.48
CA GLN A 223 12.90 -3.18 7.29
C GLN A 223 12.61 -4.67 7.56
N TYR A 224 13.59 -5.56 7.35
CA TYR A 224 13.51 -6.97 7.76
C TYR A 224 13.51 -7.17 9.30
N ASN A 225 13.52 -6.08 10.07
CA ASN A 225 13.44 -6.06 11.53
C ASN A 225 11.99 -5.94 12.05
N ASP A 226 11.00 -6.24 11.20
CA ASP A 226 9.63 -6.48 11.64
C ASP A 226 9.63 -7.65 12.65
N PRO A 227 9.13 -7.47 13.89
CA PRO A 227 9.14 -8.51 14.92
C PRO A 227 8.42 -9.80 14.50
N ASP A 228 7.56 -9.75 13.47
CA ASP A 228 6.85 -10.91 12.93
C ASP A 228 7.65 -11.67 11.85
N ILE A 229 8.80 -11.14 11.39
CA ILE A 229 9.70 -11.79 10.43
C ILE A 229 10.88 -12.43 11.20
N VAL A 230 11.00 -13.75 11.05
CA VAL A 230 11.63 -14.72 11.97
C VAL A 230 13.13 -14.53 12.28
N ALA A 231 13.85 -13.60 11.64
CA ALA A 231 15.29 -13.44 11.84
C ALA A 231 15.64 -12.04 12.36
N LYS A 232 16.10 -11.96 13.62
CA LYS A 232 16.70 -10.73 14.16
C LYS A 232 17.90 -10.35 13.29
N PRO A 233 17.99 -9.10 12.80
CA PRO A 233 19.11 -8.66 11.99
C PRO A 233 20.41 -8.78 12.78
N ASN A 234 21.46 -9.23 12.11
CA ASN A 234 22.82 -9.25 12.61
C ASN A 234 23.26 -7.79 12.89
N PRO A 235 23.37 -7.39 14.17
CA PRO A 235 23.64 -6.01 14.53
C PRO A 235 25.03 -5.55 14.04
N VAL A 236 25.96 -6.50 13.86
CA VAL A 236 27.31 -6.24 13.34
C VAL A 236 27.25 -5.88 11.85
N LEU A 237 26.42 -6.58 11.07
CA LEU A 237 26.25 -6.28 9.65
C LEU A 237 25.55 -4.94 9.44
N LEU A 238 24.49 -4.64 10.20
CA LEU A 238 23.80 -3.35 10.15
C LEU A 238 24.74 -2.18 10.51
N ALA A 239 25.53 -2.33 11.58
CA ALA A 239 26.53 -1.33 11.95
C ALA A 239 27.58 -1.14 10.85
N SER A 240 28.02 -2.23 10.22
CA SER A 240 28.96 -2.20 9.10
C SER A 240 28.40 -1.48 7.87
N LEU A 241 27.12 -1.72 7.52
CA LEU A 241 26.42 -1.02 6.44
C LEU A 241 26.27 0.48 6.71
N LYS A 242 25.91 0.85 7.95
CA LYS A 242 25.83 2.26 8.37
C LYS A 242 27.18 2.95 8.28
N SER A 243 28.25 2.30 8.76
CA SER A 243 29.62 2.81 8.64
C SER A 243 30.04 2.97 7.18
N LEU A 244 29.77 1.96 6.34
CA LEU A 244 30.09 2.01 4.91
C LEU A 244 29.35 3.15 4.20
N ARG A 245 28.09 3.41 4.55
CA ARG A 245 27.35 4.56 4.03
C ARG A 245 28.04 5.89 4.37
N GLN A 246 28.50 6.05 5.60
CA GLN A 246 29.23 7.26 6.01
C GLN A 246 30.56 7.40 5.26
N GLU A 247 31.29 6.30 5.02
CA GLU A 247 32.49 6.32 4.19
C GLU A 247 32.19 6.75 2.75
N CYS A 248 31.12 6.24 2.13
CA CYS A 248 30.71 6.65 0.78
C CYS A 248 30.37 8.15 0.72
N LEU A 249 29.64 8.67 1.71
CA LEU A 249 29.29 10.09 1.79
C LEU A 249 30.53 10.96 1.97
N LYS A 250 31.45 10.57 2.85
CA LYS A 250 32.72 11.27 3.05
C LYS A 250 33.55 11.26 1.76
N PHE A 251 33.66 10.12 1.09
CA PHE A 251 34.37 10.02 -0.18
C PHE A 251 33.80 10.98 -1.23
N GLN A 252 32.46 11.07 -1.32
CA GLN A 252 31.79 12.01 -2.23
C GLN A 252 32.13 13.47 -1.89
N GLN A 253 32.16 13.83 -0.60
CA GLN A 253 32.55 15.17 -0.15
C GLN A 253 34.02 15.47 -0.47
N ASP A 254 34.92 14.53 -0.21
CA ASP A 254 36.35 14.67 -0.50
C ASP A 254 36.60 14.81 -2.01
N TRP A 255 35.91 14.02 -2.84
CA TRP A 255 35.95 14.16 -4.30
C TRP A 255 35.48 15.54 -4.74
N GLN A 256 34.34 16.02 -4.25
CA GLN A 256 33.80 17.33 -4.62
C GLN A 256 34.76 18.46 -4.20
N SER A 257 35.38 18.34 -3.03
CA SER A 257 36.39 19.29 -2.54
C SER A 257 37.63 19.33 -3.44
N GLU A 258 38.18 18.16 -3.80
CA GLU A 258 39.34 18.06 -4.70
C GLU A 258 39.00 18.53 -6.12
N TYR A 259 37.79 18.25 -6.61
CA TYR A 259 37.26 18.78 -7.87
C TYR A 259 37.22 20.32 -7.85
N ASN A 260 36.59 20.92 -6.83
CA ASN A 260 36.48 22.38 -6.71
C ASN A 260 37.87 23.05 -6.60
N LYS A 261 38.81 22.41 -5.89
CA LYS A 261 40.18 22.88 -5.75
C LYS A 261 40.94 22.83 -7.08
N THR A 262 40.80 21.74 -7.83
CA THR A 262 41.50 21.53 -9.10
C THR A 262 40.90 22.36 -10.23
N ALA A 263 39.58 22.58 -10.20
CA ALA A 263 38.85 23.45 -11.11
C ALA A 263 39.18 24.95 -10.94
N GLY A 264 40.05 25.32 -9.98
CA GLY A 264 40.43 26.72 -9.76
C GLY A 264 39.29 27.60 -9.24
N VAL A 265 38.23 27.01 -8.67
CA VAL A 265 37.06 27.73 -8.13
C VAL A 265 37.41 28.47 -6.83
N GLY A 266 38.65 28.36 -6.36
CA GLY A 266 39.16 29.12 -5.22
C GLY A 266 39.48 30.57 -5.58
N THR A 267 38.73 31.50 -5.00
CA THR A 267 39.09 32.89 -4.68
C THR A 267 38.91 34.03 -5.69
N GLN A 268 38.42 33.81 -6.92
CA GLN A 268 37.87 34.95 -7.66
C GLN A 268 36.45 35.27 -7.18
N THR A 269 36.27 36.51 -6.72
CA THR A 269 35.00 37.20 -6.48
C THR A 269 34.15 37.29 -7.76
N GLN A 270 33.69 36.14 -8.25
CA GLN A 270 32.54 35.97 -9.13
C GLN A 270 31.47 35.16 -8.38
N ALA A 271 31.25 35.52 -7.12
CA ALA A 271 30.22 34.95 -6.24
C ALA A 271 28.78 35.27 -6.68
N SER A 272 28.51 35.55 -7.95
CA SER A 272 27.17 35.92 -8.42
C SER A 272 26.65 35.18 -9.67
N VAL A 273 27.43 34.32 -10.34
CA VAL A 273 26.95 33.69 -11.59
C VAL A 273 27.00 32.15 -11.60
N TYR A 274 27.77 31.53 -10.71
CA TYR A 274 27.87 30.07 -10.63
C TYR A 274 27.53 29.60 -9.21
N SER A 275 26.23 29.46 -8.92
CA SER A 275 25.83 28.66 -7.75
C SER A 275 26.32 27.24 -7.98
N SER A 276 27.18 26.74 -7.09
CA SER A 276 27.57 25.32 -7.07
C SER A 276 26.29 24.46 -7.09
N PRO A 277 26.28 23.28 -7.75
CA PRO A 277 25.14 22.35 -7.70
C PRO A 277 24.65 22.06 -6.27
N ILE A 278 25.53 22.17 -5.27
CA ILE A 278 25.18 22.04 -3.84
C ILE A 278 24.38 23.25 -3.34
N THR A 279 24.79 24.47 -3.69
CA THR A 279 24.06 25.70 -3.32
C THR A 279 22.69 25.72 -4.00
N LEU A 280 22.61 25.33 -5.27
CA LEU A 280 21.34 25.23 -5.99
C LEU A 280 20.41 24.19 -5.34
N LYS A 281 20.95 23.04 -4.94
CA LYS A 281 20.20 22.00 -4.23
C LYS A 281 19.66 22.51 -2.89
N ASN A 282 20.48 23.16 -2.08
CA ASN A 282 20.05 23.63 -0.75
C ASN A 282 18.95 24.70 -0.85
N THR A 283 19.05 25.65 -1.78
CA THR A 283 17.99 26.65 -1.97
C THR A 283 16.70 26.01 -2.49
N PHE A 284 16.80 25.12 -3.49
CA PHE A 284 15.64 24.43 -4.04
C PHE A 284 14.95 23.54 -3.00
N ASP A 285 15.72 22.79 -2.22
CA ASP A 285 15.19 21.95 -1.15
C ASP A 285 14.53 22.79 -0.05
N THR A 286 15.04 23.99 0.24
CA THR A 286 14.42 24.93 1.20
C THR A 286 13.06 25.42 0.71
N GLU A 287 12.92 25.84 -0.54
CA GLU A 287 11.63 26.29 -1.10
C GLU A 287 10.59 25.17 -1.07
N ARG A 288 10.98 23.97 -1.48
CA ARG A 288 10.08 22.81 -1.49
C ARG A 288 9.74 22.27 -0.11
N SER A 289 10.68 22.36 0.83
CA SER A 289 10.44 22.11 2.25
C SER A 289 9.31 23.00 2.77
N ILE A 290 9.38 24.32 2.50
CA ILE A 290 8.33 25.28 2.92
C ILE A 290 6.98 24.96 2.26
N GLU A 291 6.98 24.54 0.99
CA GLU A 291 5.76 24.10 0.31
C GLU A 291 5.17 22.83 0.98
N PHE A 292 6.01 21.87 1.35
CA PHE A 292 5.60 20.65 2.04
C PHE A 292 4.98 20.97 3.41
N GLU A 293 5.67 21.80 4.20
CA GLU A 293 5.24 22.26 5.53
C GLU A 293 3.86 22.93 5.47
N LYS A 294 3.57 23.67 4.40
CA LYS A 294 2.29 24.36 4.23
C LYS A 294 1.18 23.48 3.68
N ALA A 295 1.49 22.62 2.71
CA ALA A 295 0.47 21.94 1.91
C ALA A 295 0.17 20.51 2.40
N VAL A 296 1.16 19.79 2.92
CA VAL A 296 1.05 18.34 3.18
C VAL A 296 1.22 18.04 4.67
N GLU A 297 2.21 18.64 5.33
CA GLU A 297 2.55 18.38 6.73
C GLU A 297 1.36 18.48 7.71
N PRO A 298 0.50 19.53 7.67
CA PRO A 298 -0.54 19.69 8.67
C PRO A 298 -1.57 18.55 8.64
N GLU A 299 -1.96 18.11 7.43
CA GLU A 299 -2.88 16.99 7.27
C GLU A 299 -2.27 15.68 7.77
N LEU A 300 -0.98 15.46 7.49
CA LEU A 300 -0.25 14.27 7.93
C LEU A 300 -0.15 14.19 9.45
N ILE A 301 0.18 15.30 10.12
CA ILE A 301 0.26 15.36 11.58
C ILE A 301 -1.11 15.10 12.22
N VAL A 302 -2.17 15.72 11.70
CA VAL A 302 -3.53 15.54 12.21
C VAL A 302 -3.97 14.08 12.05
N TRP A 303 -3.77 13.49 10.87
CA TRP A 303 -4.10 12.09 10.62
C TRP A 303 -3.30 11.15 11.53
N ARG A 304 -1.98 11.34 11.62
CA ARG A 304 -1.11 10.49 12.46
C ARG A 304 -1.51 10.56 13.93
N THR A 305 -1.81 11.75 14.44
CA THR A 305 -2.30 11.94 15.81
C THR A 305 -3.59 11.15 16.08
N LYS A 306 -4.52 11.12 15.12
CA LYS A 306 -5.78 10.35 15.25
C LYS A 306 -5.57 8.85 15.17
N VAL A 307 -4.59 8.38 14.39
CA VAL A 307 -4.25 6.95 14.32
C VAL A 307 -3.58 6.51 15.62
N LEU A 308 -2.58 7.26 16.08
CA LEU A 308 -1.83 6.92 17.30
C LEU A 308 -2.66 7.01 18.58
N SER A 309 -3.69 7.85 18.63
CA SER A 309 -4.62 7.87 19.76
C SER A 309 -5.48 6.61 19.85
N ARG A 310 -5.67 5.90 18.73
CA ARG A 310 -6.40 4.62 18.67
C ARG A 310 -5.48 3.43 18.82
N ASP A 311 -4.26 3.54 18.29
CA ASP A 311 -3.24 2.51 18.42
C ASP A 311 -1.84 3.09 18.59
N PRO A 312 -1.39 3.29 19.84
CA PRO A 312 -0.06 3.81 20.12
C PRO A 312 1.08 2.91 19.65
N SER A 313 0.82 1.61 19.42
CA SER A 313 1.83 0.65 18.96
C SER A 313 2.33 0.93 17.54
N LEU A 314 1.57 1.70 16.75
CA LEU A 314 1.94 2.10 15.38
C LEU A 314 2.84 3.35 15.35
N ASN A 315 3.37 3.79 16.49
CA ASN A 315 4.23 4.97 16.53
C ASN A 315 5.61 4.69 15.94
N SER A 316 5.95 5.38 14.85
CA SER A 316 7.29 5.38 14.28
C SER A 316 8.20 6.45 14.89
N HIS A 317 9.51 6.33 14.71
CA HIS A 317 10.46 7.38 15.06
C HIS A 317 10.61 8.47 13.98
N ILE A 318 9.79 8.46 12.93
CA ILE A 318 9.89 9.44 11.85
C ILE A 318 9.36 10.78 12.34
N ASP A 319 10.17 11.83 12.25
CA ASP A 319 9.72 13.20 12.48
C ASP A 319 8.96 13.68 11.25
N TYR A 320 7.72 14.13 11.45
CA TYR A 320 6.89 14.69 10.37
C TYR A 320 7.18 16.18 10.19
N LYS A 321 7.91 16.79 11.12
CA LYS A 321 8.36 18.18 11.08
C LYS A 321 9.79 18.24 10.54
N ASN A 322 10.22 19.45 10.21
CA ASN A 322 11.60 19.75 9.81
C ASN A 322 12.04 19.00 8.54
N VAL A 323 11.12 18.79 7.59
CA VAL A 323 11.41 18.13 6.32
C VAL A 323 12.38 18.99 5.52
N SER A 324 13.63 18.56 5.36
CA SER A 324 14.67 19.37 4.73
C SER A 324 15.00 18.95 3.29
N SER A 325 14.46 17.82 2.86
CA SER A 325 14.80 17.21 1.56
C SER A 325 13.67 16.34 1.03
N ALA A 326 13.69 16.08 -0.28
CA ALA A 326 12.79 15.11 -0.91
C ALA A 326 12.92 13.70 -0.30
N LEU A 327 14.10 13.34 0.22
CA LEU A 327 14.32 12.06 0.89
C LEU A 327 13.58 12.00 2.23
N ASP A 328 13.61 13.08 3.03
CA ASP A 328 12.88 13.16 4.29
C ASP A 328 11.36 13.06 4.04
N ALA A 329 10.86 13.81 3.06
CA ALA A 329 9.47 13.75 2.62
C ALA A 329 9.11 12.32 2.17
N GLY A 330 9.97 11.66 1.39
CA GLY A 330 9.79 10.27 0.97
C GLY A 330 9.68 9.28 2.14
N ARG A 331 10.49 9.45 3.19
CA ARG A 331 10.41 8.63 4.41
C ARG A 331 9.08 8.83 5.13
N ILE A 332 8.59 10.07 5.19
CA ILE A 332 7.25 10.36 5.74
C ILE A 332 6.16 9.68 4.91
N CYS A 333 6.22 9.74 3.58
CA CYS A 333 5.20 9.08 2.74
C CYS A 333 5.14 7.57 2.97
N MET A 334 6.30 6.92 3.11
CA MET A 334 6.38 5.50 3.43
C MET A 334 5.82 5.21 4.84
N ASP A 335 6.12 6.07 5.82
CA ASP A 335 5.61 5.91 7.18
C ASP A 335 4.08 6.01 7.25
N VAL A 336 3.48 6.96 6.51
CA VAL A 336 2.02 7.10 6.38
C VAL A 336 1.40 5.82 5.81
N MET A 337 2.01 5.26 4.77
CA MET A 337 1.53 4.04 4.14
C MET A 337 1.65 2.83 5.08
N ASN A 338 2.78 2.67 5.75
CA ASN A 338 3.01 1.59 6.72
C ASN A 338 2.07 1.70 7.92
N THR A 339 1.96 2.88 8.51
CA THR A 339 1.06 3.17 9.64
C THR A 339 -0.41 2.97 9.23
N GLY A 340 -0.81 3.40 8.03
CA GLY A 340 -2.15 3.19 7.50
C GLY A 340 -2.49 1.72 7.29
N ASN A 341 -1.55 0.94 6.76
CA ASN A 341 -1.70 -0.50 6.59
C ASN A 341 -1.76 -1.24 7.94
N GLY A 342 -0.90 -0.87 8.90
CA GLY A 342 -0.93 -1.41 10.26
C GLY A 342 -2.26 -1.13 10.96
N TYR A 343 -2.76 0.10 10.84
CA TYR A 343 -4.07 0.46 11.39
C TYR A 343 -5.22 -0.32 10.72
N ARG A 344 -5.18 -0.48 9.39
CA ARG A 344 -6.16 -1.31 8.66
C ARG A 344 -6.14 -2.76 9.15
N ALA A 345 -4.96 -3.35 9.31
CA ALA A 345 -4.81 -4.72 9.79
C ALA A 345 -5.37 -4.89 11.20
N LYS A 346 -5.10 -3.93 12.09
CA LYS A 346 -5.68 -3.91 13.44
C LYS A 346 -7.21 -3.82 13.41
N VAL A 347 -7.78 -2.95 12.60
CA VAL A 347 -9.25 -2.86 12.47
C VAL A 347 -9.85 -4.20 12.04
N ILE A 348 -9.20 -4.91 11.12
CA ILE A 348 -9.64 -6.24 10.68
C ILE A 348 -9.54 -7.25 11.84
N ASP A 349 -8.44 -7.24 12.60
CA ASP A 349 -8.25 -8.12 13.75
C ASP A 349 -9.29 -7.86 14.87
N ASP A 350 -9.55 -6.59 15.20
CA ASP A 350 -10.57 -6.19 16.16
C ASP A 350 -11.97 -6.65 15.73
N LEU A 351 -12.29 -6.56 14.43
CA LEU A 351 -13.55 -7.05 13.88
C LEU A 351 -13.69 -8.58 13.97
N HIS A 352 -12.60 -9.33 13.84
CA HIS A 352 -12.61 -10.78 14.01
C HIS A 352 -12.76 -11.21 15.48
N LYS A 353 -12.20 -10.45 16.42
CA LYS A 353 -12.29 -10.76 17.86
C LYS A 353 -13.70 -10.53 18.43
N GLY A 354 -14.50 -9.68 17.78
CA GLY A 354 -15.86 -9.36 18.20
C GLY A 354 -15.91 -8.50 19.47
N PRO A 355 -17.11 -7.99 19.85
CA PRO A 355 -17.26 -7.00 20.93
C PRO A 355 -17.11 -7.57 22.36
N ASN A 356 -16.88 -8.87 22.54
CA ASN A 356 -16.92 -9.54 23.85
C ASN A 356 -15.52 -9.93 24.39
N ARG A 357 -14.48 -9.14 24.09
CA ARG A 357 -13.15 -9.30 24.69
C ARG A 357 -12.59 -8.00 25.22
#